data_AF-A0A841Z9J2-F1
#
_entry.id   AF-A0A841Z9J2-F1
#
_cell.length_a   1.000
_cell.length_b   1.000
_cell.length_c   1.000
_cell.angle_alpha   90.00
_cell.angle_beta   90.00
_cell.angle_gamma   90.00
#
_symmetry.space_group_name_H-M   'P 1'
#
loop_
_entity.id
_entity.type
_entity.pdbx_description
1 polymer ?
#
loop_
_entity_poly.entity_id
_entity_poly.type
_entity_poly.pdbx_seq_one_letter_code
_entity_poly.pdbx_strand_id
1 'polypeptide(L)'
;MSISRTIQADRNQIVTTLKETDSEFISLSDNFTLDKVLQCTKGTGKQRMKEILAALVAMQCVEKYKIMLNWALNNGVTPTEAKEIVYQAAPTVGLGKVFEFSQVTNDILIERNIS
;
A
#
# COMPACT_ATOMS: atom_id res chain seq x y z
N MET A 1 -24.42 0.43 -1.05
CA MET A 1 -23.60 1.62 -0.75
C MET A 1 -22.61 1.79 -1.88
N SER A 2 -22.62 2.92 -2.59
CA SER A 2 -21.72 3.14 -3.73
C SER A 2 -20.29 3.34 -3.24
N ILE A 3 -19.40 2.42 -3.62
CA ILE A 3 -17.96 2.55 -3.41
C ILE A 3 -17.48 3.78 -4.21
N SER A 4 -16.75 4.68 -3.54
CA SER A 4 -16.26 5.93 -4.14
C SER A 4 -15.36 5.67 -5.35
N ARG A 5 -15.45 6.50 -6.40
CA ARG A 5 -14.70 6.36 -7.67
C ARG A 5 -13.18 6.25 -7.49
N THR A 6 -12.65 6.85 -6.42
CA THR A 6 -11.22 6.76 -6.08
C THR A 6 -10.81 5.32 -5.79
N ILE A 7 -11.57 4.60 -4.97
CA ILE A 7 -11.30 3.20 -4.58
C ILE A 7 -11.32 2.26 -5.81
N GLN A 8 -12.14 2.58 -6.81
CA GLN A 8 -12.26 1.80 -8.04
C GLN A 8 -11.07 1.96 -9.00
N ALA A 9 -10.39 3.11 -9.01
CA ALA A 9 -9.20 3.33 -9.84
C ALA A 9 -7.99 2.56 -9.27
N ASP A 10 -7.87 2.56 -7.94
CA ASP A 10 -6.81 1.84 -7.21
C ASP A 10 -6.96 0.30 -7.34
N ARG A 11 -8.20 -0.17 -7.44
CA ARG A 11 -8.59 -1.57 -7.69
C ARG A 11 -7.89 -2.19 -8.91
N ASN A 12 -7.71 -1.42 -9.99
CA ASN A 12 -7.21 -1.94 -11.26
C ASN A 12 -5.69 -2.11 -11.31
N GLN A 13 -4.91 -1.60 -10.34
CA GLN A 13 -3.46 -1.83 -10.32
C GLN A 13 -3.07 -3.06 -9.50
N ILE A 14 -3.93 -3.52 -8.58
CA ILE A 14 -3.58 -4.56 -7.60
C ILE A 14 -3.95 -5.97 -8.08
N VAL A 15 -4.97 -6.13 -8.93
CA VAL A 15 -5.65 -7.42 -9.15
C VAL A 15 -6.07 -7.65 -10.61
N THR A 16 -5.15 -7.49 -11.56
CA THR A 16 -5.51 -7.64 -12.98
C THR A 16 -5.61 -9.10 -13.42
N THR A 17 -4.58 -9.90 -13.18
CA THR A 17 -4.54 -11.28 -13.70
C THR A 17 -5.48 -12.24 -12.95
N LEU A 18 -5.59 -12.11 -11.63
CA LEU A 18 -6.41 -13.02 -10.83
C LEU A 18 -7.90 -12.87 -11.08
N LYS A 19 -8.37 -11.73 -11.58
CA LYS A 19 -9.79 -11.56 -11.90
C LYS A 19 -10.22 -12.45 -13.07
N GLU A 20 -9.31 -12.76 -13.98
CA GLU A 20 -9.56 -13.62 -15.14
C GLU A 20 -9.47 -15.10 -14.77
N THR A 21 -8.55 -15.47 -13.89
CA THR A 21 -8.28 -16.87 -13.52
C THR A 21 -8.99 -17.34 -12.26
N ASP A 22 -9.36 -16.42 -11.35
CA ASP A 22 -9.93 -16.70 -10.02
C ASP A 22 -10.82 -15.53 -9.53
N SER A 23 -11.91 -15.28 -10.27
CA SER A 23 -12.85 -14.20 -9.96
C SER A 23 -13.57 -14.37 -8.62
N GLU A 24 -13.70 -15.61 -8.14
CA GLU A 24 -14.30 -15.91 -6.85
C GLU A 24 -13.42 -15.41 -5.73
N PHE A 25 -12.12 -15.73 -5.74
CA PHE A 25 -11.18 -15.23 -4.74
C PHE A 25 -11.14 -13.71 -4.71
N ILE A 26 -11.23 -13.04 -5.87
CA ILE A 26 -11.27 -11.57 -5.91
C ILE A 26 -12.53 -11.02 -5.25
N SER A 27 -13.68 -11.63 -5.51
CA SER A 27 -14.94 -11.22 -4.87
C SER A 27 -14.92 -11.45 -3.35
N LEU A 28 -14.34 -12.56 -2.90
CA LEU A 28 -14.16 -12.86 -1.47
C LEU A 28 -13.18 -11.89 -0.81
N SER A 29 -12.06 -11.60 -1.46
CA SER A 29 -11.04 -10.66 -0.99
C SER A 29 -11.61 -9.24 -0.89
N ASP A 30 -12.34 -8.78 -1.90
CA ASP A 30 -12.99 -7.47 -1.91
C ASP A 30 -14.01 -7.37 -0.75
N ASN A 31 -14.88 -8.37 -0.58
CA ASN A 31 -15.84 -8.40 0.53
C ASN A 31 -15.14 -8.42 1.89
N PHE A 32 -14.04 -9.15 2.04
CA PHE A 32 -13.32 -9.19 3.30
C PHE A 32 -12.64 -7.85 3.60
N THR A 33 -11.87 -7.31 2.65
CA THR A 33 -11.02 -6.13 2.86
C THR A 33 -11.81 -4.83 2.88
N LEU A 34 -12.84 -4.68 2.04
CA LEU A 34 -13.60 -3.43 1.88
C LEU A 34 -14.88 -3.38 2.71
N ASP A 35 -15.37 -4.50 3.22
CA ASP A 35 -16.54 -4.50 4.12
C ASP A 35 -16.11 -4.89 5.53
N LYS A 36 -15.68 -6.13 5.73
CA LYS A 36 -15.43 -6.68 7.08
C LYS A 36 -14.26 -6.01 7.80
N VAL A 37 -13.12 -5.85 7.13
CA VAL A 37 -11.94 -5.23 7.75
C VAL A 37 -12.20 -3.76 8.07
N LEU A 38 -12.82 -3.01 7.16
CA LEU A 38 -13.12 -1.59 7.40
C LEU A 38 -14.01 -1.37 8.62
N GLN A 39 -15.00 -2.25 8.85
CA GLN A 39 -15.88 -2.18 10.02
C GLN A 39 -15.16 -2.45 11.35
N CYS A 40 -14.11 -3.27 11.34
CA CYS A 40 -13.41 -3.69 12.56
C CYS A 40 -12.14 -2.87 12.86
N THR A 41 -11.65 -2.10 11.90
CA THR A 41 -10.43 -1.30 12.08
C THR A 41 -10.67 -0.04 12.92
N LYS A 42 -9.70 0.26 13.77
CA LYS A 42 -9.63 1.53 14.52
C LYS A 42 -8.60 2.44 13.87
N GLY A 43 -8.78 3.76 14.00
CA GLY A 43 -7.86 4.76 13.46
C GLY A 43 -8.30 5.38 12.13
N THR A 44 -7.50 6.33 11.63
CA THR A 44 -7.81 7.07 10.40
C THR A 44 -7.38 6.28 9.15
N GLY A 45 -7.97 6.60 8.00
CA GLY A 45 -7.54 6.00 6.71
C GLY A 45 -6.03 6.18 6.48
N LYS A 46 -5.50 7.35 6.81
CA LYS A 46 -4.05 7.64 6.78
C LYS A 46 -3.23 6.70 7.65
N GLN A 47 -3.64 6.48 8.91
CA GLN A 47 -2.94 5.59 9.82
C GLN A 47 -2.90 4.16 9.28
N ARG A 48 -4.03 3.67 8.75
CA ARG A 48 -4.12 2.34 8.14
C ARG A 48 -3.18 2.18 6.95
N MET A 49 -3.05 3.21 6.11
CA MET A 49 -2.12 3.16 4.98
C MET A 49 -0.67 3.01 5.42
N LYS A 50 -0.26 3.72 6.48
CA LYS A 50 1.09 3.59 7.05
C LYS A 50 1.33 2.18 7.58
N GLU A 51 0.35 1.59 8.25
CA GLU A 51 0.42 0.22 8.76
C GLU A 51 0.54 -0.81 7.63
N ILE A 52 -0.23 -0.65 6.55
CA ILE A 52 -0.14 -1.52 5.37
C ILE A 52 1.23 -1.38 4.71
N LEU A 53 1.75 -0.15 4.54
CA LEU A 53 3.10 0.07 4.00
C LEU A 53 4.16 -0.65 4.85
N ALA A 54 4.10 -0.48 6.17
CA ALA A 54 5.02 -1.17 7.10
C ALA A 54 4.92 -2.69 6.98
N ALA A 55 3.70 -3.24 6.88
CA ALA A 55 3.49 -4.67 6.70
C ALA A 55 4.07 -5.18 5.36
N LEU A 56 3.90 -4.42 4.27
CA LEU A 56 4.45 -4.79 2.96
C LEU A 56 5.98 -4.76 2.94
N VAL A 57 6.60 -3.82 3.66
CA VAL A 57 8.07 -3.80 3.87
C VAL A 57 8.50 -5.04 4.66
N ALA A 58 7.82 -5.34 5.77
CA ALA A 58 8.12 -6.50 6.62
C ALA A 58 8.00 -7.84 5.86
N MET A 59 7.00 -7.96 4.99
CA MET A 59 6.78 -9.13 4.13
C MET A 59 7.61 -9.10 2.83
N GLN A 60 8.42 -8.05 2.60
CA GLN A 60 9.26 -7.89 1.41
C GLN A 60 8.46 -7.90 0.08
N CYS A 61 7.21 -7.43 0.12
CA CYS A 61 6.30 -7.40 -1.03
C CYS A 61 6.46 -6.11 -1.84
N VAL A 62 7.60 -5.96 -2.54
CA VAL A 62 8.01 -4.73 -3.24
C VAL A 62 6.97 -4.22 -4.24
N GLU A 63 6.44 -5.08 -5.12
CA GLU A 63 5.48 -4.65 -6.14
C GLU A 63 4.16 -4.16 -5.55
N LYS A 64 3.68 -4.80 -4.47
CA LYS A 64 2.49 -4.33 -3.75
C LYS A 64 2.78 -3.06 -2.96
N TYR A 65 3.98 -2.91 -2.43
CA TYR A 65 4.42 -1.68 -1.77
C TYR A 65 4.41 -0.49 -2.74
N LYS A 66 4.90 -0.64 -3.97
CA LYS A 66 4.86 0.42 -5.00
C LYS A 66 3.45 0.95 -5.25
N ILE A 67 2.49 0.04 -5.42
CA ILE A 67 1.09 0.40 -5.66
C ILE A 67 0.51 1.09 -4.42
N MET A 68 0.74 0.51 -3.25
CA MET A 68 0.24 1.05 -1.99
C MET A 68 0.85 2.42 -1.65
N LEU A 69 2.13 2.65 -1.95
CA LEU A 69 2.81 3.91 -1.70
C LEU A 69 2.19 5.02 -2.55
N ASN A 70 1.92 4.75 -3.83
CA ASN A 70 1.24 5.70 -4.69
C ASN A 70 -0.14 6.07 -4.16
N TRP A 71 -0.89 5.08 -3.67
CA TRP A 71 -2.19 5.30 -3.05
C TRP A 71 -2.08 6.12 -1.76
N ALA A 72 -1.12 5.79 -0.91
CA ALA A 72 -0.88 6.46 0.36
C ALA A 72 -0.57 7.95 0.18
N LEU A 73 0.29 8.28 -0.78
CA LEU A 73 0.65 9.65 -1.13
C LEU A 73 -0.55 10.45 -1.65
N ASN A 74 -1.46 9.83 -2.40
CA ASN A 74 -2.70 10.47 -2.86
C ASN A 74 -3.68 10.76 -1.72
N ASN A 75 -3.58 10.03 -0.61
CA ASN A 75 -4.55 10.07 0.49
C ASN A 75 -3.93 10.62 1.79
N GLY A 76 -2.88 11.44 1.67
CA GLY A 76 -2.39 12.30 2.75
C GLY A 76 -1.24 11.73 3.60
N VAL A 77 -0.67 10.57 3.26
CA VAL A 77 0.65 10.18 3.79
C VAL A 77 1.70 11.06 3.13
N THR A 78 2.57 11.68 3.93
CA THR A 78 3.62 12.56 3.39
C THR A 78 4.84 11.76 2.92
N PRO A 79 5.67 12.33 2.03
CA PRO A 79 6.94 11.71 1.64
C PRO A 79 7.85 11.40 2.84
N THR A 80 7.89 12.31 3.82
CA THR A 80 8.64 12.10 5.07
C THR A 80 8.10 10.90 5.84
N GLU A 81 6.79 10.79 6.03
CA GLU A 81 6.19 9.65 6.72
C GLU A 81 6.48 8.33 5.98
N ALA A 82 6.44 8.31 4.66
CA ALA A 82 6.78 7.13 3.86
C ALA A 82 8.25 6.71 4.04
N LYS A 83 9.18 7.67 3.97
CA LYS A 83 10.61 7.43 4.21
C LYS A 83 10.87 6.90 5.62
N GLU A 84 10.24 7.49 6.63
CA GLU A 84 10.37 7.05 8.03
C GLU A 84 9.90 5.62 8.26
N ILE A 85 8.81 5.19 7.59
CA ILE A 85 8.35 3.79 7.66
C ILE A 85 9.44 2.83 7.17
N VAL A 86 10.12 3.17 6.07
CA VAL A 86 11.21 2.36 5.52
C VAL A 86 12.41 2.34 6.45
N TYR A 87 12.80 3.49 7.00
CA TYR A 87 13.93 3.59 7.91
C TYR A 87 13.72 2.81 9.20
N GLN A 88 12.53 2.89 9.78
CA GLN A 88 12.17 2.19 11.01
C GLN A 88 12.12 0.67 10.84
N ALA A 89 12.08 0.16 9.61
CA ALA A 89 12.14 -1.29 9.35
C ALA A 89 13.55 -1.87 9.49
N ALA A 90 14.61 -1.04 9.58
CA ALA A 90 16.00 -1.53 9.65
C ALA A 90 16.25 -2.60 10.74
N PRO A 91 15.72 -2.48 11.98
CA PRO A 91 15.93 -3.49 13.02
C PRO A 91 15.20 -4.81 12.75
N THR A 92 14.15 -4.83 11.92
CA THR A 92 13.29 -6.00 11.72
C THR A 92 13.56 -6.72 10.40
N VAL A 93 13.87 -5.99 9.32
CA VAL A 93 14.13 -6.57 7.99
C VAL A 93 15.59 -6.49 7.54
N GLY A 94 16.43 -5.76 8.28
CA GLY A 94 17.84 -5.55 7.95
C GLY A 94 18.08 -4.49 6.87
N LEU A 95 19.29 -3.92 6.85
CA LEU A 95 19.65 -2.79 6.00
C LEU A 95 19.58 -3.09 4.49
N GLY A 96 19.87 -4.33 4.07
CA GLY A 96 19.79 -4.71 2.66
C GLY A 96 18.39 -4.47 2.08
N LYS A 97 17.35 -4.83 2.82
CA LYS A 97 15.95 -4.59 2.42
C LYS A 97 15.57 -3.13 2.55
N VAL A 98 16.05 -2.43 3.59
CA VAL A 98 15.82 -0.98 3.73
C VAL A 98 16.37 -0.21 2.54
N PHE A 99 17.55 -0.56 2.01
CA PHE A 99 18.09 0.10 0.82
C PHE A 99 17.21 -0.13 -0.42
N GLU A 100 16.77 -1.36 -0.64
CA GLU A 100 15.87 -1.72 -1.75
C GLU A 100 14.55 -0.91 -1.70
N PHE A 101 13.89 -0.89 -0.53
CA PHE A 101 12.65 -0.13 -0.36
C PHE A 101 12.87 1.40 -0.37
N SER A 102 14.04 1.88 0.06
CA SER A 102 14.39 3.30 0.00
C SER A 102 14.55 3.76 -1.44
N GLN A 103 15.21 2.95 -2.28
CA GLN A 103 15.36 3.24 -3.71
C GLN A 103 14.00 3.31 -4.39
N VAL A 104 13.16 2.30 -4.21
CA VAL A 104 11.79 2.26 -4.75
C VAL A 104 10.96 3.46 -4.28
N THR A 105 11.07 3.84 -3.01
CA THR A 105 10.37 5.02 -2.46
C THR A 105 10.84 6.30 -3.14
N ASN A 106 12.14 6.47 -3.32
CA ASN A 106 12.70 7.65 -3.97
C ASN A 106 12.33 7.72 -5.46
N ASP A 107 12.36 6.59 -6.18
CA ASP A 107 11.98 6.52 -7.59
C ASP A 107 10.54 7.03 -7.78
N ILE A 108 9.60 6.56 -6.94
CA ILE A 108 8.20 7.01 -6.98
C ILE A 108 8.07 8.51 -6.64
N LEU A 109 8.82 9.01 -5.66
CA LEU A 109 8.78 10.43 -5.31
C LEU A 109 9.31 11.32 -6.45
N ILE A 110 10.39 10.88 -7.11
CA ILE A 110 10.97 11.55 -8.29
C ILE A 110 9.98 11.53 -9.46
N GLU A 111 9.40 10.39 -9.79
CA GLU A 111 8.38 10.26 -10.85
C GLU A 111 7.18 11.20 -10.61
N ARG A 112 6.85 11.45 -9.35
CA ARG A 112 5.76 12.35 -8.93
C ARG A 112 6.18 13.81 -8.79
N ASN A 113 7.44 14.15 -9.03
CA ASN A 113 8.03 15.47 -8.83
C ASN A 113 7.87 15.99 -7.38
N ILE A 114 8.04 15.09 -6.40
CA ILE A 114 7.96 15.40 -4.97
C ILE A 114 9.36 15.35 -4.37
N SER A 115 9.78 16.44 -3.70
CA SER A 115 11.09 16.56 -3.03
C SER A 115 11.07 16.06 -1.59
#